data_AF-A0A4Q5KVM0-F1
#
_entry.id   AF-A0A4Q5KVM0-F1
#
_cell.length_a   1.000
_cell.length_b   1.000
_cell.length_c   1.000
_cell.angle_alpha   90.00
_cell.angle_beta   90.00
_cell.angle_gamma   90.00
#
_symmetry.space_group_name_H-M   'P 1'
#
loop_
_entity.id
_entity.type
_entity.pdbx_description
1 polymer ?
#
loop_
_entity_poly.entity_id
_entity_poly.type
_entity_poly.pdbx_seq_one_letter_code
_entity_poly.pdbx_strand_id
1 'polypeptide(L)'
;MAVVTIMPLLMPFDTKSSQLKLTSEEEINLRDIKINFDYREMVIDLNNIDSEIYSLSEEKSELISLVAKLKESKESISENLRTSFENNEEEHISDKYYQEMKRSHNEIYKNKISIKDVNEKITAIENEKELLINSISDIKLKRKKELLKLKNKVRKRYINTLKEPITLSSKGSISCVSKNMDKCILDNEKNITNSILSKNNYTNISKNKEFIVNDAIMDYSGFLSYDISVKFLESYNKDTNLILNKIFETTDFKLILRSNFSDVKYIIDGIPVGSGSVISTTVTAGNHKIIATYKSLEEIANVHILKDSDFTFSFDKTNESNNSMDKILHNESKPELTTKDNIKKESPSLFKNPILKVAYSEGSNLFVIPTFPTLDKNKLIKYTVNNGKQVFGKLNYKQAYNICNKITEKSRMLNDDEYKLLFNIEKFNNNFNSKLAFWTKKNKLIHNNKDVKPYSNSIGNVVCYIPS
;
A
#
# COMPACT_ATOMS: atom_id res chain seq x y z
N MET A 1 41.03 -2.47 14.92
CA MET A 1 40.13 -1.34 15.22
C MET A 1 39.28 -1.08 13.98
N ALA A 2 38.03 -1.53 13.98
CA ALA A 2 37.09 -1.25 12.89
C ALA A 2 36.38 0.07 13.20
N VAL A 3 36.60 1.07 12.36
CA VAL A 3 35.92 2.37 12.45
C VAL A 3 34.51 2.18 11.92
N VAL A 4 33.54 2.08 12.82
CA VAL A 4 32.11 2.09 12.50
C VAL A 4 31.76 3.53 12.08
N THR A 5 31.60 3.75 10.79
CA THR A 5 31.10 5.01 10.24
C THR A 5 29.59 5.07 10.48
N ILE A 6 29.19 5.75 11.56
CA ILE A 6 27.79 6.08 11.83
C ILE A 6 27.39 7.12 10.77
N MET A 7 26.63 6.68 9.76
CA MET A 7 26.04 7.55 8.77
C MET A 7 25.00 8.43 9.49
N PRO A 8 25.20 9.76 9.59
CA PRO A 8 24.22 10.61 10.24
C PRO A 8 22.98 10.64 9.37
N LEU A 9 21.85 10.28 9.96
CA LEU A 9 20.54 10.54 9.39
C LEU A 9 20.43 12.07 9.25
N LEU A 10 20.66 12.57 8.04
CA LEU A 10 20.42 13.96 7.70
C LEU A 10 18.91 14.19 7.79
N MET A 11 18.45 14.63 8.97
CA MET A 11 17.14 15.24 9.10
C MET A 11 17.18 16.53 8.27
N PRO A 12 16.30 16.71 7.27
CA PRO A 12 16.26 17.94 6.52
C PRO A 12 15.87 19.08 7.46
N PHE A 13 16.60 20.17 7.30
CA PHE A 13 16.48 21.43 8.04
C PHE A 13 15.03 21.84 8.28
N ASP A 14 14.75 22.02 9.57
CA ASP A 14 13.52 22.51 10.15
C ASP A 14 13.34 23.99 9.75
N THR A 15 12.76 24.23 8.57
CA THR A 15 12.26 25.56 8.19
C THR A 15 10.95 25.80 8.93
N LYS A 16 11.09 26.19 10.20
CA LYS A 16 9.99 26.48 11.13
C LYS A 16 9.16 27.67 10.67
N SER A 17 8.21 27.44 9.78
CA SER A 17 6.94 28.14 9.92
C SER A 17 6.16 27.47 11.05
N SER A 18 5.24 28.21 11.67
CA SER A 18 4.17 27.65 12.49
C SER A 18 3.27 26.64 11.74
N GLN A 19 3.57 26.37 10.47
CA GLN A 19 3.18 25.28 9.56
C GLN A 19 2.78 23.96 10.25
N LEU A 20 1.50 23.59 10.07
CA LEU A 20 0.96 22.22 10.02
C LEU A 20 1.85 21.10 10.63
N LYS A 21 1.78 20.94 11.95
CA LYS A 21 2.39 19.79 12.64
C LYS A 21 1.38 18.66 12.85
N LEU A 22 1.78 17.43 12.52
CA LEU A 22 1.02 16.24 12.89
C LEU A 22 1.03 16.06 14.40
N THR A 23 -0.06 15.56 14.97
CA THR A 23 -0.04 15.11 16.38
C THR A 23 0.75 13.80 16.49
N SER A 24 1.25 13.47 17.68
CA SER A 24 1.96 12.19 17.90
C SER A 24 1.10 10.97 17.50
N GLU A 25 -0.21 11.04 17.73
CA GLU A 25 -1.16 10.00 17.30
C GLU A 25 -1.25 9.91 15.76
N GLU A 26 -1.29 11.04 15.06
CA GLU A 26 -1.31 11.08 13.59
C GLU A 26 0.00 10.56 12.98
N GLU A 27 1.14 10.86 13.60
CA GLU A 27 2.45 10.34 13.20
C GLU A 27 2.54 8.82 13.39
N ILE A 28 2.05 8.29 14.51
CA ILE A 28 1.98 6.85 14.77
C ILE A 28 1.07 6.18 13.74
N ASN A 29 -0.14 6.70 13.52
CA ASN A 29 -1.07 6.15 12.53
C ASN A 29 -0.46 6.17 11.11
N LEU A 30 0.23 7.24 10.72
CA LEU A 30 0.90 7.33 9.43
C LEU A 30 2.00 6.27 9.29
N ARG A 31 2.81 6.07 10.34
CA ARG A 31 3.85 5.03 10.37
C ARG A 31 3.24 3.64 10.28
N ASP A 32 2.19 3.37 11.05
CA ASP A 32 1.51 2.07 11.08
C ASP A 32 0.88 1.74 9.72
N ILE A 33 0.27 2.72 9.04
CA ILE A 33 -0.22 2.52 7.66
C ILE A 33 0.94 2.17 6.72
N LYS A 34 2.08 2.87 6.83
CA LYS A 34 3.26 2.59 5.98
C LYS A 34 3.83 1.19 6.21
N ILE A 35 3.85 0.72 7.46
CA ILE A 35 4.34 -0.61 7.83
C ILE A 35 3.33 -1.70 7.42
N ASN A 36 2.06 -1.55 7.80
CA ASN A 36 1.02 -2.56 7.58
C ASN A 36 0.68 -2.79 6.10
N PHE A 37 0.98 -1.81 5.24
CA PHE A 37 0.80 -1.90 3.79
C PHE A 37 2.13 -1.75 3.03
N ASP A 38 3.24 -2.16 3.65
CA ASP A 38 4.49 -2.33 2.94
C ASP A 38 4.38 -3.52 1.97
N TYR A 39 4.79 -3.30 0.72
CA TYR A 39 4.77 -4.30 -0.35
C TYR A 39 6.15 -4.44 -1.00
N ARG A 40 7.21 -3.91 -0.37
CA ARG A 40 8.59 -4.02 -0.90
C ARG A 40 9.06 -5.46 -1.04
N GLU A 41 8.76 -6.31 -0.05
CA GLU A 41 9.10 -7.74 -0.13
C GLU A 41 8.42 -8.40 -1.33
N MET A 42 7.14 -8.12 -1.57
CA MET A 42 6.42 -8.64 -2.74
C MET A 42 7.01 -8.16 -4.07
N VAL A 43 7.57 -6.95 -4.12
CA VAL A 43 8.26 -6.45 -5.33
C VAL A 43 9.59 -7.18 -5.54
N ILE A 44 10.30 -7.51 -4.46
CA ILE A 44 11.52 -8.34 -4.52
C ILE A 44 11.16 -9.74 -5.03
N ASP A 45 10.09 -10.34 -4.49
CA ASP A 45 9.60 -11.65 -4.94
C ASP A 45 9.22 -11.63 -6.43
N LEU A 46 8.61 -10.54 -6.91
CA LEU A 46 8.28 -10.37 -8.33
C LEU A 46 9.54 -10.38 -9.22
N ASN A 47 10.61 -9.70 -8.79
CA ASN A 47 11.89 -9.70 -9.51
C ASN A 47 12.57 -11.08 -9.51
N ASN A 48 12.45 -11.82 -8.39
CA ASN A 48 12.96 -13.18 -8.28
C ASN A 48 12.23 -14.12 -9.25
N ILE A 49 10.89 -14.01 -9.31
CA ILE A 49 10.06 -14.73 -10.26
C ILE A 49 10.47 -14.42 -11.71
N ASP A 50 10.68 -13.15 -12.06
CA ASP A 50 11.12 -12.75 -13.40
C ASP A 50 12.48 -13.35 -13.76
N SER A 51 13.40 -13.41 -12.79
CA SER A 51 14.72 -14.02 -12.98
C SER A 51 14.62 -15.54 -13.17
N GLU A 52 13.71 -16.21 -12.46
CA GLU A 52 13.47 -17.65 -12.60
C GLU A 52 12.84 -17.98 -13.96
N ILE A 53 11.84 -17.22 -14.41
CA ILE A 53 11.24 -17.37 -15.74
C ILE A 53 12.30 -17.20 -16.82
N TYR A 54 13.19 -16.21 -16.68
CA TYR A 54 14.28 -15.98 -17.63
C TYR A 54 15.21 -17.20 -17.72
N SER A 55 15.69 -17.70 -16.59
CA SER A 55 16.57 -18.88 -16.52
C SER A 55 15.93 -20.13 -17.14
N LEU A 56 14.67 -20.42 -16.82
CA LEU A 56 13.94 -21.55 -17.41
C LEU A 56 13.71 -21.38 -18.91
N SER A 57 13.50 -20.15 -19.37
CA SER A 57 13.35 -19.85 -20.80
C SER A 57 14.65 -20.07 -21.57
N GLU A 58 15.79 -19.77 -20.94
CA GLU A 58 17.12 -20.07 -21.48
C GLU A 58 17.34 -21.58 -21.57
N GLU A 59 17.10 -22.34 -20.48
CA GLU A 59 17.17 -23.81 -20.47
C GLU A 59 16.30 -24.44 -21.56
N LYS A 60 15.05 -23.96 -21.71
CA LYS A 60 14.15 -24.40 -22.77
C LYS A 60 14.74 -24.16 -24.17
N SER A 61 15.34 -23.00 -24.40
CA SER A 61 15.97 -22.64 -25.67
C SER A 61 17.13 -23.58 -25.99
N GLU A 62 17.98 -23.89 -25.01
CA GLU A 62 19.09 -24.83 -25.14
C GLU A 62 18.61 -26.24 -25.48
N LEU A 63 17.57 -26.73 -24.80
CA LEU A 63 16.97 -28.04 -25.08
C LEU A 63 16.37 -28.09 -26.50
N ILE A 64 15.71 -27.02 -26.96
CA ILE A 64 15.18 -26.93 -28.32
C ILE A 64 16.32 -27.01 -29.35
N SER A 65 17.41 -26.27 -29.12
CA SER A 65 18.62 -26.30 -29.97
C SER A 65 19.25 -27.68 -30.00
N LEU A 66 19.36 -28.35 -28.85
CA LEU A 66 19.88 -29.72 -28.76
C LEU A 66 19.01 -30.73 -29.52
N VAL A 67 17.68 -30.61 -29.40
CA VAL A 67 16.74 -31.46 -30.18
C VAL A 67 16.90 -31.24 -31.67
N ALA A 68 17.13 -30.01 -32.13
CA ALA A 68 17.38 -29.72 -33.54
C ALA A 68 18.67 -30.41 -34.03
N LYS A 69 19.78 -30.23 -33.31
CA LYS A 69 21.07 -30.88 -33.63
C LYS A 69 20.99 -32.40 -33.65
N LEU A 70 20.26 -32.99 -32.70
CA LEU A 70 20.07 -34.45 -32.65
C LEU A 70 19.22 -34.97 -33.81
N LYS A 71 18.27 -34.18 -34.32
CA LYS A 71 17.49 -34.55 -35.52
C LYS A 71 18.37 -34.54 -36.76
N GLU A 72 19.16 -33.49 -36.96
CA GLU A 72 20.13 -33.40 -38.07
C GLU A 72 21.13 -34.56 -38.04
N SER A 73 21.69 -34.85 -36.86
CA SER A 73 22.58 -36.00 -36.65
C SER A 73 21.88 -37.33 -36.97
N LYS A 74 20.64 -37.51 -36.50
CA LYS A 74 19.84 -38.71 -36.79
C LYS A 74 19.60 -38.90 -38.28
N GLU A 75 19.34 -37.83 -39.02
CA GLU A 75 19.18 -37.88 -40.49
C GLU A 75 20.48 -38.32 -41.18
N SER A 76 21.62 -37.78 -40.75
CA SER A 76 22.93 -38.21 -41.26
C SER A 76 23.22 -39.69 -40.95
N ILE A 77 22.93 -40.16 -39.73
CA ILE A 77 23.07 -41.58 -39.36
C ILE A 77 22.14 -42.47 -40.20
N SER A 78 20.92 -42.01 -40.47
CA SER A 78 19.95 -42.73 -41.31
C SER A 78 20.46 -42.89 -42.74
N GLU A 79 21.11 -41.87 -43.30
CA GLU A 79 21.70 -41.92 -44.64
C GLU A 79 22.90 -42.87 -44.69
N ASN A 80 23.76 -42.85 -43.67
CA ASN A 80 24.89 -43.78 -43.55
C ASN A 80 24.41 -45.24 -43.42
N LEU A 81 23.36 -45.48 -42.63
CA LEU A 81 22.73 -46.81 -42.52
C LEU A 81 22.20 -47.28 -43.88
N ARG A 82 21.52 -46.41 -44.64
CA ARG A 82 21.03 -46.74 -45.99
C ARG A 82 22.19 -47.08 -46.93
N THR A 83 23.24 -46.27 -46.92
CA THR A 83 24.44 -46.46 -47.75
C THR A 83 25.15 -47.78 -47.42
N SER A 84 25.22 -48.15 -46.13
CA SER A 84 25.79 -49.41 -45.67
C SER A 84 25.07 -50.62 -46.27
N PHE A 85 23.73 -50.58 -46.32
CA PHE A 85 22.92 -51.60 -46.99
C PHE A 85 23.10 -51.59 -48.52
N GLU A 86 23.13 -50.42 -49.15
CA GLU A 86 23.33 -50.29 -50.61
C GLU A 86 24.69 -50.84 -51.06
N ASN A 87 25.72 -50.68 -50.23
CA ASN A 87 27.08 -51.13 -50.51
C ASN A 87 27.37 -52.59 -50.11
N ASN A 88 26.40 -53.32 -49.52
CA ASN A 88 26.60 -54.65 -48.94
C ASN A 88 27.78 -54.70 -47.95
N GLU A 89 27.89 -53.68 -47.10
CA GLU A 89 28.87 -53.68 -46.02
C GLU A 89 28.60 -54.80 -45.00
N GLU A 90 29.61 -55.17 -44.22
CA GLU A 90 29.45 -56.19 -43.18
C GLU A 90 28.35 -55.81 -42.18
N GLU A 91 27.54 -56.79 -41.75
CA GLU A 91 26.38 -56.61 -40.87
C GLU A 91 26.70 -55.80 -39.60
N HIS A 92 27.90 -55.97 -39.04
CA HIS A 92 28.33 -55.25 -37.84
C HIS A 92 28.41 -53.72 -38.04
N ILE A 93 28.60 -53.24 -39.26
CA ILE A 93 28.64 -51.81 -39.61
C ILE A 93 27.23 -51.22 -39.63
N SER A 94 26.30 -51.89 -40.30
CA SER A 94 24.88 -51.53 -40.31
C SER A 94 24.28 -51.54 -38.90
N ASP A 95 24.62 -52.56 -38.09
CA ASP A 95 24.19 -52.65 -36.69
C ASP A 95 24.65 -51.45 -35.86
N LYS A 96 25.89 -50.98 -36.06
CA LYS A 96 26.41 -49.80 -35.38
C LYS A 96 25.56 -48.56 -35.67
N TYR A 97 25.27 -48.27 -36.94
CA TYR A 97 24.43 -47.12 -37.31
C TYR A 97 23.01 -47.25 -36.77
N TYR A 98 22.43 -48.45 -36.78
CA TYR A 98 21.12 -48.69 -36.19
C TYR A 98 21.10 -48.38 -34.68
N GLN A 99 22.12 -48.81 -33.93
CA GLN A 99 22.22 -48.50 -32.49
C GLN A 99 22.40 -46.99 -32.23
N GLU A 100 23.22 -46.31 -33.03
CA GLU A 100 23.40 -44.85 -32.94
C GLU A 100 22.09 -44.09 -33.26
N MET A 101 21.34 -44.54 -34.25
CA MET A 101 20.03 -43.97 -34.60
C MET A 101 19.02 -44.18 -33.46
N LYS A 102 18.98 -45.38 -32.87
CA LYS A 102 18.12 -45.70 -31.72
C LYS A 102 18.48 -44.85 -30.51
N ARG A 103 19.77 -44.64 -30.24
CA ARG A 103 20.25 -43.74 -29.18
C ARG A 103 19.78 -42.30 -29.41
N SER A 104 20.02 -41.77 -30.62
CA SER A 104 19.61 -40.40 -30.98
C SER A 104 18.10 -40.22 -30.87
N HIS A 105 17.31 -41.21 -31.29
CA HIS A 105 15.85 -41.18 -31.14
C HIS A 105 15.41 -41.10 -29.67
N ASN A 106 16.04 -41.90 -28.80
CA ASN A 106 15.75 -41.89 -27.36
C ASN A 106 16.14 -40.56 -26.71
N GLU A 107 17.29 -39.97 -27.09
CA GLU A 107 17.72 -38.66 -26.58
C GLU A 107 16.78 -37.54 -27.04
N ILE A 108 16.35 -37.54 -28.30
CA ILE A 108 15.32 -36.59 -28.81
C ILE A 108 14.04 -36.72 -27.99
N TYR A 109 13.57 -37.94 -27.73
CA TYR A 109 12.34 -38.16 -26.96
C TYR A 109 12.47 -37.64 -25.53
N LYS A 110 13.59 -37.94 -24.85
CA LYS A 110 13.88 -37.44 -23.50
C LYS A 110 13.90 -35.91 -23.45
N ASN A 111 14.63 -35.26 -24.36
CA ASN A 111 14.72 -33.80 -24.39
C ASN A 111 13.36 -33.14 -24.70
N LYS A 112 12.51 -33.76 -25.53
CA LYS A 112 11.14 -33.29 -25.75
C LYS A 112 10.28 -33.34 -24.48
N ILE A 113 10.45 -34.36 -23.64
CA ILE A 113 9.79 -34.43 -22.33
C ILE A 113 10.32 -33.30 -21.44
N SER A 114 11.63 -33.12 -21.35
CA SER A 114 12.23 -32.03 -20.56
C SER A 114 11.72 -30.64 -21.00
N ILE A 115 11.60 -30.39 -22.31
CA ILE A 115 11.02 -29.14 -22.82
C ILE A 115 9.58 -28.95 -22.32
N LYS A 116 8.78 -30.01 -22.32
CA LYS A 116 7.40 -29.96 -21.84
C LYS A 116 7.36 -29.65 -20.34
N ASP A 117 8.20 -30.32 -19.54
CA ASP A 117 8.29 -30.12 -18.10
C ASP A 117 8.72 -28.69 -17.75
N VAL A 118 9.73 -28.15 -18.45
CA VAL A 118 10.16 -26.75 -18.29
C VAL A 118 9.03 -25.79 -18.67
N ASN A 119 8.29 -26.06 -19.73
CA ASN A 119 7.17 -25.22 -20.15
C ASN A 119 6.01 -25.24 -19.12
N GLU A 120 5.72 -26.40 -18.53
CA GLU A 120 4.75 -26.53 -17.44
C GLU A 120 5.19 -25.75 -16.19
N LYS A 121 6.48 -25.77 -15.85
CA LYS A 121 7.04 -24.96 -14.75
C LYS A 121 6.92 -23.45 -15.02
N ILE A 122 7.31 -22.98 -16.21
CA ILE A 122 7.17 -21.57 -16.60
C ILE A 122 5.72 -21.12 -16.45
N THR A 123 4.77 -21.91 -16.98
CA THR A 123 3.33 -21.59 -16.89
C THR A 123 2.86 -21.51 -15.44
N ALA A 124 3.33 -22.40 -14.56
CA ALA A 124 2.97 -22.38 -13.14
C ALA A 124 3.49 -21.11 -12.44
N ILE A 125 4.74 -20.72 -12.73
CA ILE A 125 5.38 -19.53 -12.17
C ILE A 125 4.73 -18.23 -12.70
N GLU A 126 4.34 -18.19 -13.99
CA GLU A 126 3.61 -17.06 -14.57
C GLU A 126 2.26 -16.83 -13.89
N ASN A 127 1.54 -17.89 -13.52
CA ASN A 127 0.31 -17.77 -12.75
C ASN A 127 0.58 -17.20 -11.34
N GLU A 128 1.67 -17.61 -10.69
CA GLU A 128 2.09 -17.04 -9.40
C GLU A 128 2.44 -15.56 -9.52
N LYS A 129 3.15 -15.18 -10.59
CA LYS A 129 3.46 -13.79 -10.93
C LYS A 129 2.20 -12.93 -11.01
N GLU A 130 1.17 -13.41 -11.72
CA GLU A 130 -0.10 -12.69 -11.87
C GLU A 130 -0.80 -12.49 -10.52
N LEU A 131 -0.87 -13.53 -9.70
CA LEU A 131 -1.45 -13.45 -8.35
C LEU A 131 -0.70 -12.44 -7.46
N LEU A 132 0.62 -12.38 -7.58
CA LEU A 132 1.47 -11.44 -6.83
C LEU A 132 1.26 -10.00 -7.30
N ILE A 133 1.20 -9.76 -8.61
CA ILE A 133 0.90 -8.44 -9.20
C ILE A 133 -0.46 -7.93 -8.69
N ASN A 134 -1.48 -8.79 -8.73
CA ASN A 134 -2.81 -8.46 -8.22
C ASN A 134 -2.79 -8.13 -6.73
N SER A 135 -2.04 -8.91 -5.93
CA SER A 135 -1.88 -8.67 -4.49
C SER A 135 -1.17 -7.34 -4.19
N ILE A 136 -0.12 -6.99 -4.93
CA ILE A 136 0.58 -5.71 -4.82
C ILE A 136 -0.38 -4.56 -5.15
N SER A 137 -1.16 -4.69 -6.23
CA SER A 137 -2.16 -3.69 -6.64
C SER A 137 -3.20 -3.45 -5.54
N ASP A 138 -3.74 -4.53 -4.97
CA ASP A 138 -4.71 -4.47 -3.86
C ASP A 138 -4.15 -3.79 -2.61
N ILE A 139 -2.90 -4.08 -2.25
CA ILE A 139 -2.23 -3.47 -1.08
C ILE A 139 -1.97 -1.99 -1.34
N LYS A 140 -1.50 -1.63 -2.54
CA LYS A 140 -1.33 -0.22 -2.95
C LYS A 140 -2.64 0.56 -2.83
N LEU A 141 -3.75 -0.02 -3.30
CA LEU A 141 -5.07 0.60 -3.22
C LEU A 141 -5.51 0.80 -1.76
N LYS A 142 -5.34 -0.23 -0.90
CA LYS A 142 -5.68 -0.13 0.53
C LYS A 142 -4.82 0.90 1.26
N ARG A 143 -3.50 0.92 0.99
CA ARG A 143 -2.58 1.93 1.52
C ARG A 143 -3.06 3.32 1.15
N LYS A 144 -3.34 3.57 -0.13
CA LYS A 144 -3.82 4.87 -0.61
C LYS A 144 -5.11 5.29 0.09
N LYS A 145 -6.05 4.35 0.27
CA LYS A 145 -7.32 4.61 0.96
C LYS A 145 -7.13 5.01 2.44
N GLU A 146 -6.29 4.29 3.18
CA GLU A 146 -6.03 4.59 4.60
C GLU A 146 -5.23 5.89 4.78
N LEU A 147 -4.20 6.12 3.94
CA LEU A 147 -3.44 7.39 3.95
C LEU A 147 -4.35 8.59 3.68
N LEU A 148 -5.26 8.46 2.72
CA LEU A 148 -6.22 9.49 2.40
C LEU A 148 -7.21 9.75 3.55
N LYS A 149 -7.70 8.68 4.18
CA LYS A 149 -8.59 8.80 5.33
C LYS A 149 -7.92 9.55 6.47
N LEU A 150 -6.64 9.25 6.75
CA LEU A 150 -5.85 9.95 7.74
C LEU A 150 -5.61 11.41 7.34
N LYS A 151 -5.22 11.66 6.08
CA LYS A 151 -5.08 13.03 5.54
C LYS A 151 -6.33 13.87 5.77
N ASN A 152 -7.51 13.32 5.47
CA ASN A 152 -8.78 14.04 5.63
C ASN A 152 -9.10 14.31 7.10
N LYS A 153 -8.76 13.40 8.02
CA LYS A 153 -8.86 13.63 9.48
C LYS A 153 -7.96 14.80 9.90
N VAL A 154 -6.69 14.79 9.46
CA VAL A 154 -5.72 15.86 9.76
C VAL A 154 -6.15 17.20 9.18
N ARG A 155 -6.61 17.22 7.92
CA ARG A 155 -7.12 18.42 7.25
C ARG A 155 -8.28 19.04 8.03
N LYS A 156 -9.27 18.24 8.43
CA LYS A 156 -10.42 18.71 9.22
C LYS A 156 -9.99 19.26 10.57
N ARG A 157 -9.09 18.57 11.29
CA ARG A 157 -8.51 19.06 12.54
C ARG A 157 -7.85 20.42 12.34
N TYR A 158 -6.95 20.51 11.36
CA TYR A 158 -6.19 21.74 11.12
C TYR A 158 -7.11 22.91 10.78
N ILE A 159 -8.05 22.74 9.84
CA ILE A 159 -9.04 23.78 9.51
C ILE A 159 -9.82 24.25 10.74
N ASN A 160 -10.15 23.35 11.68
CA ASN A 160 -10.82 23.74 12.91
C ASN A 160 -9.90 24.54 13.85
N THR A 161 -8.62 24.19 13.96
CA THR A 161 -7.63 24.96 14.73
C THR A 161 -7.41 26.37 14.15
N LEU A 162 -7.46 26.51 12.82
CA LEU A 162 -7.29 27.80 12.14
C LEU A 162 -8.42 28.83 12.40
N LYS A 163 -9.52 28.42 13.05
CA LYS A 163 -10.61 29.33 13.42
C LYS A 163 -10.30 30.18 14.65
N GLU A 164 -9.21 29.90 15.35
CA GLU A 164 -8.81 30.67 16.53
C GLU A 164 -7.97 31.90 16.12
N PRO A 165 -8.29 33.11 16.62
CA PRO A 165 -7.54 34.31 16.30
C PRO A 165 -6.14 34.27 16.89
N ILE A 166 -5.13 34.43 16.04
CA ILE A 166 -3.72 34.53 16.41
C ILE A 166 -3.38 35.99 16.62
N THR A 167 -2.75 36.32 17.74
CA THR A 167 -2.25 37.66 18.03
C THR A 167 -0.73 37.63 18.14
N LEU A 168 -0.06 38.44 17.33
CA LEU A 168 1.39 38.61 17.34
C LEU A 168 1.73 40.05 17.70
N SER A 169 2.56 40.27 18.71
CA SER A 169 3.06 41.59 19.07
C SER A 169 4.51 41.78 18.67
N SER A 170 4.87 43.02 18.33
CA SER A 170 6.26 43.42 18.16
C SER A 170 6.47 44.87 18.55
N LYS A 171 7.61 45.09 19.19
CA LYS A 171 8.15 46.41 19.44
C LYS A 171 9.09 46.82 18.30
N GLY A 172 9.13 48.11 18.00
CA GLY A 172 10.00 48.65 16.97
C GLY A 172 10.08 50.17 17.01
N SER A 173 10.85 50.72 16.08
CA SER A 173 10.94 52.16 15.89
C SER A 173 11.04 52.51 14.42
N ILE A 174 10.53 53.70 14.07
CA ILE A 174 10.53 54.22 12.70
C ILE A 174 10.69 55.74 12.70
N SER A 175 11.38 56.28 11.69
CA SER A 175 11.47 57.71 11.47
C SER A 175 10.30 58.19 10.62
N CYS A 176 9.56 59.16 11.12
CA CYS A 176 8.35 59.71 10.54
C CYS A 176 8.61 61.04 9.86
N VAL A 177 8.15 61.20 8.61
CA VAL A 177 8.13 62.52 7.93
C VAL A 177 7.04 63.42 8.54
N SER A 178 5.95 62.83 9.01
CA SER A 178 4.85 63.50 9.69
C SER A 178 5.16 63.70 11.18
N LYS A 179 4.95 64.92 11.71
CA LYS A 179 4.94 65.19 13.16
C LYS A 179 3.62 64.81 13.85
N ASN A 180 2.70 64.17 13.12
CA ASN A 180 1.50 63.55 13.69
C ASN A 180 1.73 62.03 13.82
N MET A 181 1.67 61.54 15.06
CA MET A 181 1.95 60.15 15.44
C MET A 181 0.98 59.16 14.77
N ASP A 182 -0.33 59.43 14.86
CA ASP A 182 -1.37 58.57 14.29
C ASP A 182 -1.20 58.42 12.78
N LYS A 183 -0.92 59.54 12.10
CA LYS A 183 -0.64 59.54 10.67
C LYS A 183 0.61 58.71 10.34
N CYS A 184 1.68 58.83 11.14
CA CYS A 184 2.87 58.03 10.91
C CYS A 184 2.64 56.52 11.08
N ILE A 185 1.87 56.13 12.11
CA ILE A 185 1.50 54.73 12.34
C ILE A 185 0.70 54.19 11.14
N LEU A 186 -0.32 54.94 10.69
CA LEU A 186 -1.18 54.54 9.56
C LEU A 186 -0.38 54.44 8.25
N ASP A 187 0.49 55.42 7.96
CA ASP A 187 1.33 55.41 6.76
C ASP A 187 2.27 54.18 6.72
N ASN A 188 2.62 53.63 7.90
CA ASN A 188 3.54 52.50 8.04
C ASN A 188 2.86 51.16 8.40
N GLU A 189 1.54 51.12 8.56
CA GLU A 189 0.79 49.95 9.03
C GLU A 189 1.13 48.68 8.24
N LYS A 190 1.17 48.80 6.91
CA LYS A 190 1.48 47.68 6.00
C LYS A 190 2.89 47.13 6.20
N ASN A 191 3.88 48.01 6.37
CA ASN A 191 5.28 47.62 6.54
C ASN A 191 5.49 46.96 7.91
N ILE A 192 4.93 47.55 8.96
CA ILE A 192 4.99 47.01 10.32
C ILE A 192 4.31 45.64 10.36
N THR A 193 3.10 45.53 9.79
CA THR A 193 2.36 44.27 9.70
C THR A 193 3.15 43.20 8.95
N ASN A 194 3.69 43.52 7.77
CA ASN A 194 4.48 42.57 6.99
C ASN A 194 5.74 42.11 7.74
N SER A 195 6.43 43.03 8.43
CA SER A 195 7.59 42.68 9.25
C SER A 195 7.22 41.74 10.39
N ILE A 196 6.10 41.98 11.09
CA ILE A 196 5.60 41.10 12.17
C ILE A 196 5.27 39.71 11.62
N LEU A 197 4.55 39.64 10.49
CA LEU A 197 4.15 38.38 9.88
C LEU A 197 5.36 37.59 9.35
N SER A 198 6.26 38.24 8.61
CA SER A 198 7.46 37.61 8.06
C SER A 198 8.42 37.13 9.15
N LYS A 199 8.63 37.89 10.23
CA LYS A 199 9.45 37.46 11.37
C LYS A 199 8.91 36.19 12.03
N ASN A 200 7.59 35.99 11.98
CA ASN A 200 6.92 34.83 12.54
C ASN A 200 6.52 33.79 11.47
N ASN A 201 7.03 33.91 10.24
CA ASN A 201 6.81 32.97 9.13
C ASN A 201 5.32 32.72 8.78
N TYR A 202 4.48 33.75 8.92
CA TYR A 202 3.11 33.75 8.41
C TYR A 202 3.08 34.42 7.04
N THR A 203 2.68 33.67 6.03
CA THR A 203 2.53 34.17 4.64
C THR A 203 1.07 34.27 4.20
N ASN A 204 0.15 33.60 4.92
CA ASN A 204 -1.22 33.38 4.47
C ASN A 204 -2.25 33.67 5.57
N ILE A 205 -2.53 34.95 5.78
CA ILE A 205 -3.50 35.42 6.77
C ILE A 205 -4.82 35.84 6.11
N SER A 206 -5.91 35.83 6.88
CA SER A 206 -7.21 36.34 6.46
C SER A 206 -7.12 37.81 6.01
N LYS A 207 -7.98 38.18 5.05
CA LYS A 207 -8.14 39.60 4.67
C LYS A 207 -8.55 40.48 5.85
N ASN A 208 -9.33 39.91 6.77
CA ASN A 208 -9.71 40.56 8.00
C ASN A 208 -8.59 40.36 9.02
N LYS A 209 -7.79 41.41 9.24
CA LYS A 209 -6.78 41.49 10.29
C LYS A 209 -7.04 42.77 11.09
N GLU A 210 -6.79 42.71 12.38
CA GLU A 210 -6.90 43.82 13.31
C GLU A 210 -5.48 44.30 13.63
N PHE A 211 -5.23 45.59 13.40
CA PHE A 211 -3.99 46.27 13.76
C PHE A 211 -4.25 47.05 15.05
N ILE A 212 -3.55 46.68 16.12
CA ILE A 212 -3.78 47.19 17.48
C ILE A 212 -2.50 47.88 17.94
N VAL A 213 -2.59 49.17 18.22
CA VAL A 213 -1.51 49.94 18.85
C VAL A 213 -1.61 49.73 20.36
N ASN A 214 -0.68 48.98 20.94
CA ASN A 214 -0.63 48.77 22.39
C ASN A 214 -0.01 49.99 23.09
N ASP A 215 1.07 50.52 22.51
CA ASP A 215 1.79 51.70 22.97
C ASP A 215 2.51 52.38 21.80
N ALA A 216 2.65 53.71 21.87
CA ALA A 216 3.33 54.50 20.87
C ALA A 216 3.80 55.84 21.44
N ILE A 217 5.07 56.18 21.23
CA ILE A 217 5.69 57.43 21.69
C ILE A 217 6.54 58.00 20.56
N MET A 218 6.34 59.28 20.24
CA MET A 218 7.10 59.99 19.22
C MET A 218 7.86 61.17 19.81
N ASP A 219 9.14 61.29 19.48
CA ASP A 219 9.96 62.42 19.90
C ASP A 219 9.78 63.66 18.98
N TYR A 220 10.35 64.79 19.39
CA TYR A 220 10.30 66.04 18.62
C TYR A 220 11.06 65.98 17.29
N SER A 221 11.95 64.99 17.12
CA SER A 221 12.71 64.73 15.90
C SER A 221 11.92 63.87 14.90
N GLY A 222 10.74 63.38 15.28
CA GLY A 222 9.90 62.50 14.46
C GLY A 222 10.29 61.02 14.54
N PHE A 223 11.04 60.59 15.54
CA PHE A 223 11.26 59.16 15.81
C PHE A 223 10.13 58.60 16.64
N LEU A 224 9.38 57.66 16.05
CA LEU A 224 8.32 56.91 16.69
C LEU A 224 8.86 55.58 17.21
N SER A 225 8.67 55.32 18.51
CA SER A 225 8.81 54.00 19.12
C SER A 225 7.42 53.42 19.37
N TYR A 226 7.20 52.16 19.03
CA TYR A 226 5.87 51.54 19.10
C TYR A 226 5.91 50.12 19.67
N ASP A 227 4.78 49.70 20.23
CA ASP A 227 4.40 48.33 20.52
C ASP A 227 3.06 48.05 19.81
N ILE A 228 3.09 47.20 18.80
CA ILE A 228 1.93 46.90 17.95
C ILE A 228 1.63 45.42 17.98
N SER A 229 0.35 45.09 18.13
CA SER A 229 -0.20 43.75 17.97
C SER A 229 -0.97 43.64 16.65
N VAL A 230 -0.75 42.56 15.91
CA VAL A 230 -1.56 42.18 14.76
C VAL A 230 -2.34 40.93 15.13
N LYS A 231 -3.67 41.03 15.07
CA LYS A 231 -4.58 39.91 15.30
C LYS A 231 -5.23 39.48 13.99
N PHE A 232 -5.14 38.20 13.66
CA PHE A 232 -5.62 37.66 12.38
C PHE A 232 -6.07 36.21 12.51
N LEU A 233 -6.79 35.71 11.51
CA LEU A 233 -7.08 34.29 11.34
C LEU A 233 -6.15 33.74 10.28
N GLU A 234 -5.53 32.58 10.54
CA GLU A 234 -4.81 31.86 9.51
C GLU A 234 -5.82 31.14 8.58
N SER A 235 -5.47 30.96 7.31
CA SER A 235 -6.38 30.36 6.34
C SER A 235 -5.79 29.11 5.69
N TYR A 236 -6.61 28.05 5.56
CA TYR A 236 -6.23 26.86 4.82
C TYR A 236 -6.16 27.18 3.33
N ASN A 237 -5.04 26.88 2.69
CA ASN A 237 -4.82 27.20 1.29
C ASN A 237 -4.13 26.06 0.53
N LYS A 238 -3.78 26.34 -0.73
CA LYS A 238 -3.13 25.41 -1.64
C LYS A 238 -1.77 24.93 -1.14
N ASP A 239 -0.97 25.81 -0.54
CA ASP A 239 0.37 25.47 -0.04
C ASP A 239 0.27 24.49 1.15
N THR A 240 -0.65 24.73 2.07
CA THR A 240 -0.95 23.79 3.16
C THR A 240 -1.41 22.43 2.62
N ASN A 241 -2.24 22.41 1.59
CA ASN A 241 -2.68 21.17 0.96
C ASN A 241 -1.53 20.42 0.25
N LEU A 242 -0.59 21.15 -0.36
CA LEU A 242 0.61 20.56 -0.97
C LEU A 242 1.52 19.90 0.09
N ILE A 243 1.71 20.54 1.25
CA ILE A 243 2.44 19.94 2.38
C ILE A 243 1.76 18.64 2.82
N LEU A 244 0.43 18.67 3.01
CA LEU A 244 -0.34 17.47 3.36
C LEU A 244 -0.23 16.37 2.28
N ASN A 245 -0.28 16.73 1.00
CA ASN A 245 -0.08 15.78 -0.10
C ASN A 245 1.28 15.10 -0.04
N LYS A 246 2.34 15.86 0.24
CA LYS A 246 3.69 15.33 0.38
C LYS A 246 3.80 14.37 1.57
N ILE A 247 3.24 14.73 2.72
CA ILE A 247 3.26 13.91 3.95
C ILE A 247 2.52 12.58 3.75
N PHE A 248 1.33 12.63 3.15
CA PHE A 248 0.45 11.47 2.99
C PHE A 248 0.61 10.74 1.65
N GLU A 249 1.56 11.16 0.81
CA GLU A 249 1.82 10.58 -0.51
C GLU A 249 0.56 10.51 -1.38
N THR A 250 -0.36 11.46 -1.19
CA THR A 250 -1.62 11.48 -1.94
C THR A 250 -1.44 12.25 -3.24
N THR A 251 -1.86 11.63 -4.33
CA THR A 251 -2.01 12.28 -5.62
C THR A 251 -3.30 13.08 -5.66
N ASP A 252 -3.16 14.32 -6.10
CA ASP A 252 -4.30 15.15 -6.50
C ASP A 252 -4.81 14.68 -7.87
N PHE A 253 -6.11 14.74 -8.04
CA PHE A 253 -6.83 14.50 -9.28
C PHE A 253 -7.38 15.81 -9.80
N LYS A 254 -7.33 15.96 -11.11
CA LYS A 254 -7.96 17.09 -11.78
C LYS A 254 -9.47 16.92 -11.69
N LEU A 255 -10.13 17.97 -11.22
CA LEU A 255 -11.57 18.08 -11.16
C LEU A 255 -12.02 19.24 -12.03
N ILE A 256 -12.78 18.94 -13.07
CA ILE A 256 -13.39 19.95 -13.93
C ILE A 256 -14.84 20.12 -13.46
N LEU A 257 -15.22 21.35 -13.14
CA LEU A 257 -16.59 21.69 -12.77
C LEU A 257 -17.16 22.60 -13.86
N ARG A 258 -18.31 22.22 -14.40
CA ARG A 258 -18.99 22.94 -15.48
C ARG A 258 -20.35 23.42 -15.03
N SER A 259 -20.80 24.52 -15.61
CA SER A 259 -22.17 24.96 -15.51
C SER A 259 -22.64 25.67 -16.78
N ASN A 260 -23.95 25.67 -16.97
CA ASN A 260 -24.65 26.42 -18.00
C ASN A 260 -24.61 27.95 -17.77
N PHE A 261 -24.12 28.45 -16.61
CA PHE A 261 -23.96 29.87 -16.32
C PHE A 261 -22.52 30.26 -15.98
N SER A 262 -22.14 31.51 -16.30
CA SER A 262 -20.77 32.04 -16.12
C SER A 262 -20.45 32.53 -14.71
N ASP A 263 -21.46 32.81 -13.90
CA ASP A 263 -21.37 33.46 -12.58
C ASP A 263 -21.66 32.48 -11.42
N VAL A 264 -21.47 31.19 -11.67
CA VAL A 264 -21.58 30.14 -10.64
C VAL A 264 -20.36 30.15 -9.75
N LYS A 265 -20.57 30.12 -8.43
CA LYS A 265 -19.52 29.97 -7.41
C LYS A 265 -19.45 28.53 -6.95
N TYR A 266 -18.23 28.00 -6.86
CA TYR A 266 -18.00 26.62 -6.45
C TYR A 266 -17.28 26.54 -5.11
N ILE A 267 -17.77 25.66 -4.25
CA ILE A 267 -17.22 25.34 -2.94
C ILE A 267 -17.03 23.82 -2.85
N ILE A 268 -15.84 23.37 -2.47
CA ILE A 268 -15.53 21.95 -2.25
C ILE A 268 -15.13 21.75 -0.79
N ASP A 269 -15.86 20.90 -0.07
CA ASP A 269 -15.68 20.64 1.36
C ASP A 269 -15.65 21.92 2.21
N GLY A 270 -16.47 22.91 1.85
CA GLY A 270 -16.52 24.21 2.53
C GLY A 270 -15.42 25.20 2.10
N ILE A 271 -14.55 24.84 1.16
CA ILE A 271 -13.50 25.72 0.63
C ILE A 271 -13.93 26.30 -0.72
N PRO A 272 -14.00 27.63 -0.89
CA PRO A 272 -14.26 28.23 -2.19
C PRO A 272 -13.11 27.95 -3.16
N VAL A 273 -13.41 27.36 -4.31
CA VAL A 273 -12.40 26.94 -5.30
C VAL A 273 -12.38 27.79 -6.57
N GLY A 274 -13.41 28.61 -6.79
CA GLY A 274 -13.48 29.54 -7.92
C GLY A 274 -14.90 29.86 -8.35
N SER A 275 -15.02 30.64 -9.42
CA SER A 275 -16.30 30.97 -10.07
C SER A 275 -16.14 31.02 -11.59
N GLY A 276 -17.16 30.60 -12.33
CA GLY A 276 -17.10 30.50 -13.79
C GLY A 276 -18.12 29.52 -14.37
N SER A 277 -18.24 29.47 -15.69
CA SER A 277 -18.95 28.39 -16.39
C SER A 277 -18.14 27.12 -16.50
N VAL A 278 -16.81 27.23 -16.45
CA VAL A 278 -15.89 26.10 -16.36
C VAL A 278 -14.76 26.49 -15.43
N ILE A 279 -14.54 25.69 -14.39
CA ILE A 279 -13.35 25.80 -13.55
C ILE A 279 -12.63 24.47 -13.50
N SER A 280 -11.30 24.54 -13.47
CA SER A 280 -10.44 23.38 -13.25
C SER A 280 -9.75 23.56 -11.91
N THR A 281 -9.96 22.62 -11.01
CA THR A 281 -9.30 22.58 -9.71
C THR A 281 -8.67 21.21 -9.48
N THR A 282 -7.93 21.06 -8.40
CA THR A 282 -7.38 19.77 -8.00
C THR A 282 -7.94 19.37 -6.64
N VAL A 283 -8.33 18.11 -6.53
CA VAL A 283 -8.82 17.51 -5.28
C VAL A 283 -8.12 16.20 -5.05
N THR A 284 -7.97 15.82 -3.78
CA THR A 284 -7.46 14.48 -3.45
C THR A 284 -8.44 13.40 -3.92
N ALA A 285 -8.00 12.13 -3.94
CA ALA A 285 -9.00 11.06 -3.97
C ALA A 285 -9.95 11.17 -2.76
N GLY A 286 -11.12 10.56 -2.82
CA GLY A 286 -12.03 10.42 -1.68
C GLY A 286 -13.41 11.04 -1.88
N ASN A 287 -14.18 11.05 -0.80
CA ASN A 287 -15.50 11.64 -0.77
C ASN A 287 -15.39 13.16 -0.62
N HIS A 288 -15.97 13.89 -1.55
CA HIS A 288 -16.02 15.35 -1.55
C HIS A 288 -17.46 15.84 -1.65
N LYS A 289 -17.78 16.87 -0.88
CA LYS A 289 -19.03 17.62 -1.03
C LYS A 289 -18.75 18.83 -1.90
N ILE A 290 -19.32 18.86 -3.10
CA ILE A 290 -19.24 19.99 -4.03
C ILE A 290 -20.56 20.74 -3.94
N ILE A 291 -20.47 22.06 -3.77
CA ILE A 291 -21.59 22.98 -3.75
C ILE A 291 -21.37 23.97 -4.90
N ALA A 292 -22.33 24.04 -5.81
CA ALA A 292 -22.37 25.04 -6.87
C ALA A 292 -23.53 26.00 -6.57
N THR A 293 -23.24 27.30 -6.57
CA THR A 293 -24.22 28.34 -6.22
C THR A 293 -24.35 29.34 -7.36
N TYR A 294 -25.57 29.53 -7.85
CA TYR A 294 -25.94 30.53 -8.85
C TYR A 294 -27.06 31.41 -8.29
N LYS A 295 -26.78 32.69 -8.02
CA LYS A 295 -27.71 33.61 -7.34
C LYS A 295 -28.20 33.01 -6.00
N SER A 296 -29.48 32.65 -5.90
CA SER A 296 -30.11 32.03 -4.73
C SER A 296 -30.29 30.51 -4.87
N LEU A 297 -29.87 29.92 -5.98
CA LEU A 297 -29.97 28.47 -6.23
C LEU A 297 -28.68 27.78 -5.84
N GLU A 298 -28.80 26.62 -5.19
CA GLU A 298 -27.69 25.77 -4.77
C GLU A 298 -27.90 24.35 -5.27
N GLU A 299 -26.90 23.78 -5.93
CA GLU A 299 -26.82 22.35 -6.23
C GLU A 299 -25.67 21.71 -5.45
N ILE A 300 -25.95 20.56 -4.84
CA ILE A 300 -24.98 19.81 -4.02
C ILE A 300 -24.71 18.45 -4.66
N ALA A 301 -23.44 18.12 -4.84
CA ALA A 301 -23.01 16.79 -5.27
C ALA A 301 -22.06 16.18 -4.22
N ASN A 302 -22.34 14.96 -3.78
CA ASN A 302 -21.41 14.15 -2.98
C ASN A 302 -20.73 13.14 -3.89
N VAL A 303 -19.43 13.29 -4.12
CA VAL A 303 -18.71 12.54 -5.16
C VAL A 303 -17.54 11.76 -4.57
N HIS A 304 -17.29 10.56 -5.07
CA HIS A 304 -16.12 9.75 -4.70
C HIS A 304 -15.07 9.80 -5.82
N ILE A 305 -14.01 10.59 -5.61
CA ILE A 305 -12.96 10.81 -6.60
C ILE A 305 -11.88 9.73 -6.45
N LEU A 306 -11.63 8.97 -7.51
CA LEU A 306 -10.51 8.00 -7.57
C LEU A 306 -9.60 8.21 -8.79
N LYS A 307 -10.01 9.09 -9.70
CA LYS A 307 -9.33 9.48 -10.95
C LYS A 307 -9.77 10.90 -11.35
N ASP A 308 -9.09 11.48 -12.32
CA ASP A 308 -9.52 12.75 -12.94
C ASP A 308 -10.99 12.66 -13.36
N SER A 309 -11.76 13.70 -13.03
CA SER A 309 -13.21 13.67 -13.13
C SER A 309 -13.76 15.01 -13.62
N ASP A 310 -14.91 14.96 -14.32
CA ASP A 310 -15.63 16.12 -14.84
C ASP A 310 -17.08 16.05 -14.33
N PHE A 311 -17.57 17.14 -13.75
CA PHE A 311 -18.93 17.26 -13.20
C PHE A 311 -19.62 18.50 -13.75
N THR A 312 -20.89 18.36 -14.11
CA THR A 312 -21.70 19.46 -14.66
C THR A 312 -22.88 19.75 -13.73
N PHE A 313 -23.07 21.03 -13.43
CA PHE A 313 -24.17 21.59 -12.61
C PHE A 313 -25.05 22.45 -13.50
N SER A 314 -26.35 22.15 -13.56
CA SER A 314 -27.26 22.82 -14.48
C SER A 314 -28.37 23.48 -13.70
N PHE A 315 -28.35 24.81 -13.66
CA PHE A 315 -29.41 25.56 -13.00
C PHE A 315 -30.52 25.81 -14.03
N ASP A 316 -31.67 25.19 -13.86
CA ASP A 316 -32.84 25.52 -14.68
C ASP A 316 -33.50 26.80 -14.14
N LYS A 317 -33.97 27.67 -15.03
CA LYS A 317 -34.58 28.97 -14.68
C LYS A 317 -35.95 28.85 -14.01
N THR A 318 -36.43 27.66 -13.68
CA THR A 318 -37.79 27.45 -13.18
C THR A 318 -37.83 26.50 -12.00
N ASN A 319 -38.21 27.10 -10.87
CA ASN A 319 -38.87 26.57 -9.68
C ASN A 319 -38.02 26.23 -8.47
N GLU A 320 -38.48 26.82 -7.37
CA GLU A 320 -38.07 26.70 -5.99
C GLU A 320 -38.14 25.25 -5.49
N SER A 321 -37.19 24.94 -4.60
CA SER A 321 -37.17 23.85 -3.62
C SER A 321 -37.71 22.49 -4.08
N ASN A 322 -36.79 21.56 -4.37
CA ASN A 322 -36.88 20.18 -3.85
C ASN A 322 -35.48 19.55 -3.86
N ASN A 323 -34.91 19.43 -2.66
CA ASN A 323 -33.61 18.83 -2.43
C ASN A 323 -33.69 17.29 -2.39
N SER A 324 -32.61 16.66 -2.86
CA SER A 324 -32.27 15.23 -2.81
C SER A 324 -32.81 14.35 -3.94
N MET A 325 -32.02 14.28 -5.02
CA MET A 325 -32.09 13.17 -5.99
C MET A 325 -30.69 12.56 -6.11
N ASP A 326 -30.51 11.37 -5.54
CA ASP A 326 -29.36 10.48 -5.79
C ASP A 326 -29.38 10.09 -7.28
N LYS A 327 -28.66 10.83 -8.12
CA LYS A 327 -28.37 10.42 -9.50
C LYS A 327 -27.06 9.64 -9.53
N ILE A 328 -27.17 8.32 -9.41
CA ILE A 328 -26.17 7.37 -9.93
C ILE A 328 -26.40 7.31 -11.44
N LEU A 329 -25.43 7.78 -12.24
CA LEU A 329 -25.41 7.50 -13.67
C LEU A 329 -24.32 6.49 -13.99
N HIS A 330 -24.76 5.34 -14.48
CA HIS A 330 -23.99 4.32 -15.16
C HIS A 330 -23.28 4.90 -16.39
N ASN A 331 -22.02 4.53 -16.58
CA ASN A 331 -21.42 4.44 -17.91
C ASN A 331 -21.18 2.96 -18.20
N GLU A 332 -22.16 2.31 -18.83
CA GLU A 332 -21.95 1.10 -19.60
C GLU A 332 -21.55 1.49 -21.01
N SER A 333 -20.41 0.97 -21.47
CA SER A 333 -20.15 0.75 -22.89
C SER A 333 -19.98 -0.75 -23.08
N LYS A 334 -21.04 -1.39 -23.60
CA LYS A 334 -21.04 -2.76 -24.13
C LYS A 334 -20.32 -2.78 -25.48
N PRO A 335 -19.56 -3.83 -25.81
CA PRO A 335 -20.11 -4.99 -26.53
C PRO A 335 -19.61 -6.31 -25.87
N GLU A 336 -19.99 -7.54 -26.18
CA GLU A 336 -21.10 -8.22 -26.86
C GLU A 336 -20.95 -9.70 -26.43
N LEU A 337 -22.04 -10.46 -26.44
CA LEU A 337 -22.15 -11.79 -25.80
C LEU A 337 -21.49 -12.89 -26.65
N THR A 338 -20.70 -13.77 -26.04
CA THR A 338 -20.76 -15.21 -26.34
C THR A 338 -20.59 -16.03 -25.07
N THR A 339 -21.69 -16.70 -24.71
CA THR A 339 -21.83 -17.77 -23.73
C THR A 339 -20.96 -18.99 -24.05
N LYS A 340 -20.38 -19.60 -23.01
CA LYS A 340 -20.43 -21.06 -22.82
C LYS A 340 -20.10 -21.43 -21.37
N ASP A 341 -21.04 -22.18 -20.78
CA ASP A 341 -20.94 -22.85 -19.50
C ASP A 341 -19.66 -23.67 -19.37
N ASN A 342 -19.09 -23.68 -18.16
CA ASN A 342 -18.53 -24.90 -17.58
C ASN A 342 -18.38 -24.76 -16.07
N ILE A 343 -19.16 -25.60 -15.37
CA ILE A 343 -19.07 -25.93 -13.96
C ILE A 343 -17.63 -26.37 -13.65
N LYS A 344 -16.91 -25.62 -12.81
CA LYS A 344 -15.58 -26.03 -12.31
C LYS A 344 -15.58 -25.96 -10.78
N LYS A 345 -15.38 -27.13 -10.18
CA LYS A 345 -15.24 -27.38 -8.73
C LYS A 345 -14.26 -26.38 -8.12
N GLU A 346 -14.75 -25.53 -7.22
CA GLU A 346 -13.91 -24.74 -6.32
C GLU A 346 -13.15 -25.70 -5.38
N SER A 347 -11.83 -25.71 -5.49
CA SER A 347 -10.94 -26.23 -4.45
C SER A 347 -10.57 -25.05 -3.54
N PRO A 348 -10.71 -25.16 -2.20
CA PRO A 348 -10.53 -24.02 -1.32
C PRO A 348 -9.04 -23.76 -1.04
N SER A 349 -8.38 -22.92 -1.84
CA SER A 349 -7.08 -22.33 -1.47
C SER A 349 -7.30 -21.02 -0.72
N LEU A 350 -7.82 -21.12 0.51
CA LEU A 350 -8.28 -19.98 1.30
C LEU A 350 -7.36 -19.71 2.50
N PHE A 351 -6.06 -19.54 2.24
CA PHE A 351 -5.12 -19.02 3.24
C PHE A 351 -4.18 -18.01 2.59
N LYS A 352 -4.36 -16.72 2.95
CA LYS A 352 -3.36 -15.68 2.70
C LYS A 352 -2.08 -15.99 3.48
N ASN A 353 -0.94 -15.47 3.03
CA ASN A 353 0.37 -15.70 3.65
C ASN A 353 0.34 -15.55 5.19
N PRO A 354 0.88 -16.52 5.94
CA PRO A 354 0.91 -16.45 7.40
C PRO A 354 1.83 -15.32 7.87
N ILE A 355 1.34 -14.50 8.79
CA ILE A 355 2.14 -13.53 9.56
C ILE A 355 2.84 -14.29 10.69
N LEU A 356 4.16 -14.34 10.68
CA LEU A 356 4.93 -15.00 11.73
C LEU A 356 4.97 -14.14 13.00
N LYS A 357 4.51 -14.68 14.12
CA LYS A 357 4.72 -14.08 15.44
C LYS A 357 5.75 -14.86 16.21
N VAL A 358 6.76 -14.18 16.76
CA VAL A 358 7.74 -14.81 17.65
C VAL A 358 7.03 -15.22 18.93
N ALA A 359 7.00 -16.51 19.20
CA ALA A 359 6.40 -17.09 20.39
C ALA A 359 7.42 -17.14 21.54
N TYR A 360 8.67 -17.46 21.23
CA TYR A 360 9.77 -17.56 22.18
C TYR A 360 11.13 -17.49 21.46
N SER A 361 12.16 -17.07 22.17
CA SER A 361 13.55 -17.01 21.68
C SER A 361 14.48 -17.46 22.81
N GLU A 362 15.39 -18.37 22.52
CA GLU A 362 16.41 -18.84 23.45
C GLU A 362 17.76 -18.95 22.73
N GLY A 363 18.74 -18.19 23.19
CA GLY A 363 19.98 -17.98 22.44
C GLY A 363 19.69 -17.38 21.06
N SER A 364 20.25 -17.99 20.03
CA SER A 364 20.05 -17.58 18.63
C SER A 364 18.90 -18.33 17.92
N ASN A 365 18.20 -19.25 18.60
CA ASN A 365 17.09 -20.00 18.01
C ASN A 365 15.74 -19.31 18.24
N LEU A 366 14.87 -19.34 17.23
CA LEU A 366 13.54 -18.71 17.26
C LEU A 366 12.42 -19.74 17.14
N PHE A 367 11.41 -19.57 17.99
CA PHE A 367 10.15 -20.32 17.93
C PHE A 367 9.06 -19.38 17.44
N VAL A 368 8.49 -19.67 16.27
CA VAL A 368 7.48 -18.80 15.66
C VAL A 368 6.14 -19.50 15.51
N ILE A 369 5.06 -18.74 15.70
CA ILE A 369 3.69 -19.17 15.40
C ILE A 369 3.25 -18.43 14.13
N PRO A 370 2.99 -19.16 13.02
CA PRO A 370 2.32 -18.59 11.87
C PRO A 370 0.88 -18.24 12.25
N THR A 371 0.53 -16.97 12.11
CA THR A 371 -0.81 -16.44 12.35
C THR A 371 -1.42 -16.00 11.04
N PHE A 372 -2.60 -16.50 10.72
CA PHE A 372 -3.27 -16.12 9.48
C PHE A 372 -4.09 -14.85 9.73
N PRO A 373 -3.96 -13.81 8.90
CA PRO A 373 -4.85 -12.66 8.99
C PRO A 373 -6.27 -13.17 8.77
N THR A 374 -7.14 -13.00 9.76
CA THR A 374 -8.53 -13.45 9.71
C THR A 374 -9.23 -12.81 8.52
N LEU A 375 -9.53 -13.63 7.50
CA LEU A 375 -10.52 -13.29 6.49
C LEU A 375 -11.86 -13.23 7.19
N ASP A 376 -12.51 -12.08 7.06
CA ASP A 376 -13.95 -11.82 7.19
C ASP A 376 -14.73 -12.70 8.19
N LYS A 377 -15.30 -12.08 9.23
CA LYS A 377 -16.06 -12.76 10.31
C LYS A 377 -17.19 -13.68 9.80
N ASN A 378 -17.60 -13.55 8.53
CA ASN A 378 -18.67 -14.30 7.91
C ASN A 378 -18.24 -15.52 7.09
N LYS A 379 -16.93 -15.80 6.91
CA LYS A 379 -16.43 -16.93 6.09
C LYS A 379 -15.63 -18.01 6.84
N LEU A 380 -15.59 -17.98 8.16
CA LEU A 380 -15.04 -19.09 8.95
C LEU A 380 -16.04 -20.24 9.02
N ILE A 381 -15.55 -21.46 8.75
CA ILE A 381 -16.23 -22.72 9.09
C ILE A 381 -16.69 -22.62 10.55
N LYS A 382 -18.01 -22.59 10.75
CA LYS A 382 -18.64 -22.56 12.08
C LYS A 382 -18.20 -23.79 12.88
N TYR A 383 -17.28 -23.60 13.82
CA TYR A 383 -17.29 -24.34 15.06
C TYR A 383 -17.25 -23.33 16.19
N THR A 384 -18.43 -23.10 16.77
CA THR A 384 -18.62 -22.28 17.96
C THR A 384 -17.77 -22.86 19.09
N VAL A 385 -16.85 -22.09 19.63
CA VAL A 385 -16.31 -22.30 20.97
C VAL A 385 -16.45 -20.97 21.70
N ASN A 386 -17.20 -21.02 22.80
CA ASN A 386 -17.62 -19.88 23.62
C ASN A 386 -16.43 -19.01 24.09
N ASN A 387 -16.74 -17.72 24.32
CA ASN A 387 -15.97 -16.75 25.13
C ASN A 387 -14.79 -16.00 24.49
N GLY A 388 -14.95 -15.47 23.28
CA GLY A 388 -14.22 -14.27 22.85
C GLY A 388 -12.68 -14.35 22.78
N LYS A 389 -12.09 -15.55 22.74
CA LYS A 389 -10.63 -15.72 22.60
C LYS A 389 -10.20 -15.73 21.13
N GLN A 390 -9.04 -15.15 20.87
CA GLN A 390 -8.37 -15.17 19.56
C GLN A 390 -8.21 -16.62 19.08
N VAL A 391 -8.84 -16.96 17.96
CA VAL A 391 -8.70 -18.27 17.33
C VAL A 391 -7.62 -18.13 16.26
N PHE A 392 -6.42 -18.63 16.56
CA PHE A 392 -5.38 -18.85 15.56
C PHE A 392 -5.85 -19.98 14.62
N GLY A 393 -5.57 -19.84 13.31
CA GLY A 393 -6.08 -20.74 12.29
C GLY A 393 -5.75 -22.20 12.61
N LYS A 394 -6.78 -23.04 12.76
CA LYS A 394 -6.61 -24.48 13.00
C LYS A 394 -6.24 -25.15 11.69
N LEU A 395 -5.08 -25.81 11.64
CA LEU A 395 -4.52 -26.45 10.46
C LEU A 395 -4.60 -27.97 10.58
N ASN A 396 -4.68 -28.69 9.46
CA ASN A 396 -4.37 -30.12 9.46
C ASN A 396 -2.85 -30.34 9.44
N TYR A 397 -2.39 -31.57 9.70
CA TYR A 397 -0.97 -31.88 9.78
C TYR A 397 -0.19 -31.50 8.52
N LYS A 398 -0.73 -31.82 7.33
CA LYS A 398 -0.07 -31.53 6.05
C LYS A 398 0.13 -30.03 5.83
N GLN A 399 -0.88 -29.23 6.19
CA GLN A 399 -0.81 -27.77 6.14
C GLN A 399 0.25 -27.25 7.11
N ALA A 400 0.20 -27.68 8.38
CA ALA A 400 1.15 -27.28 9.41
C ALA A 400 2.61 -27.62 9.04
N TYR A 401 2.83 -28.83 8.52
CA TYR A 401 4.12 -29.31 8.07
C TYR A 401 4.67 -28.49 6.90
N ASN A 402 3.84 -28.24 5.88
CA ASN A 402 4.22 -27.46 4.72
C ASN A 402 4.55 -26.01 5.09
N ILE A 403 3.86 -25.43 6.07
CA ILE A 403 4.16 -24.07 6.53
C ILE A 403 5.54 -24.05 7.20
N CYS A 404 5.81 -24.93 8.16
CA CYS A 404 7.10 -24.91 8.85
C CYS A 404 8.28 -25.26 7.94
N ASN A 405 8.11 -26.04 6.88
CA ASN A 405 9.20 -26.34 5.96
C ASN A 405 9.42 -25.26 4.89
N LYS A 406 8.51 -24.29 4.77
CA LYS A 406 8.61 -23.20 3.80
C LYS A 406 9.16 -21.89 4.39
N ILE A 407 9.36 -21.81 5.71
CA ILE A 407 9.85 -20.58 6.36
C ILE A 407 11.34 -20.38 6.08
N THR A 408 12.17 -21.39 6.32
CA THR A 408 13.59 -21.46 5.91
C THR A 408 13.94 -22.90 5.55
N GLU A 409 15.06 -23.12 4.86
CA GLU A 409 15.52 -24.49 4.52
C GLU A 409 15.75 -25.37 5.76
N LYS A 410 16.06 -24.76 6.90
CA LYS A 410 16.33 -25.45 8.16
C LYS A 410 15.16 -25.41 9.14
N SER A 411 14.09 -24.70 8.82
CA SER A 411 12.94 -24.61 9.71
C SER A 411 12.17 -25.92 9.73
N ARG A 412 11.63 -26.26 10.90
CA ARG A 412 10.90 -27.51 11.09
C ARG A 412 9.85 -27.37 12.17
N MET A 413 8.89 -28.29 12.16
CA MET A 413 8.01 -28.47 13.30
C MET A 413 8.79 -28.95 14.53
N LEU A 414 8.32 -28.54 15.71
CA LEU A 414 8.87 -29.03 16.97
C LEU A 414 8.57 -30.52 17.17
N ASN A 415 9.48 -31.20 17.87
CA ASN A 415 9.28 -32.55 18.37
C ASN A 415 8.51 -32.55 19.70
N ASP A 416 8.13 -33.73 20.18
CA ASP A 416 7.29 -33.89 21.38
C ASP A 416 7.95 -33.27 22.63
N ASP A 417 9.27 -33.35 22.78
CA ASP A 417 9.99 -32.85 23.96
C ASP A 417 10.20 -31.34 23.92
N GLU A 418 10.44 -30.78 22.74
CA GLU A 418 10.54 -29.33 22.52
C GLU A 418 9.21 -28.62 22.78
N TYR A 419 8.08 -29.25 22.44
CA TYR A 419 6.76 -28.72 22.81
C TYR A 419 6.55 -28.73 24.33
N LYS A 420 6.98 -29.80 25.02
CA LYS A 420 6.90 -29.85 26.50
C LYS A 420 7.76 -28.76 27.13
N LEU A 421 8.96 -28.52 26.61
CA LEU A 421 9.82 -27.42 27.06
C LEU A 421 9.13 -26.07 26.86
N LEU A 422 8.56 -25.85 25.67
CA LEU A 422 7.85 -24.61 25.33
C LEU A 422 6.65 -24.35 26.24
N PHE A 423 5.88 -25.40 26.59
CA PHE A 423 4.77 -25.29 27.55
C PHE A 423 5.21 -25.05 28.99
N ASN A 424 6.47 -25.27 29.34
CA ASN A 424 6.97 -24.96 30.68
C ASN A 424 7.45 -23.50 30.81
N ILE A 425 7.51 -22.75 29.70
CA ILE A 425 7.92 -21.35 29.72
C ILE A 425 6.74 -20.48 30.17
N GLU A 426 6.89 -19.84 31.32
CA GLU A 426 5.86 -19.00 31.94
C GLU A 426 5.34 -17.92 30.99
N LYS A 427 6.24 -17.25 30.25
CA LYS A 427 5.89 -16.24 29.25
C LYS A 427 5.04 -16.79 28.11
N PHE A 428 5.30 -18.03 27.67
CA PHE A 428 4.50 -18.68 26.64
C PHE A 428 3.11 -19.03 27.17
N ASN A 429 3.02 -19.62 28.37
CA ASN A 429 1.73 -19.94 29.00
C ASN A 429 0.87 -18.70 29.28
N ASN A 430 1.49 -17.61 29.75
CA ASN A 430 0.79 -16.36 30.06
C ASN A 430 0.22 -15.71 28.80
N ASN A 431 0.93 -15.80 27.67
CA ASN A 431 0.51 -15.21 26.40
C ASN A 431 -0.56 -16.05 25.66
N PHE A 432 -0.58 -17.37 25.86
CA PHE A 432 -1.37 -18.31 25.04
C PHE A 432 -2.47 -19.04 25.82
N ASN A 433 -3.06 -18.35 26.79
CA ASN A 433 -3.98 -18.88 27.80
C ASN A 433 -5.13 -19.80 27.27
N SER A 434 -5.19 -21.03 27.80
CA SER A 434 -6.17 -22.15 27.71
C SER A 434 -6.33 -22.94 26.40
N LYS A 435 -5.99 -24.24 26.47
CA LYS A 435 -6.35 -25.36 25.56
C LYS A 435 -5.97 -25.18 24.10
N LEU A 436 -4.67 -24.98 23.86
CA LEU A 436 -4.13 -25.08 22.51
C LEU A 436 -3.64 -26.51 22.24
N ALA A 437 -3.97 -26.98 21.04
CA ALA A 437 -3.51 -28.23 20.49
C ALA A 437 -2.47 -27.91 19.41
N PHE A 438 -1.32 -28.60 19.42
CA PHE A 438 -0.22 -28.34 18.51
C PHE A 438 0.22 -29.60 17.78
N TRP A 439 0.48 -29.46 16.49
CA TRP A 439 1.03 -30.54 15.68
C TRP A 439 2.53 -30.72 15.93
N THR A 440 2.95 -31.96 16.17
CA THR A 440 4.37 -32.35 16.25
C THR A 440 4.87 -32.94 14.95
N LYS A 441 6.20 -32.97 14.78
CA LYS A 441 6.87 -33.61 13.63
C LYS A 441 6.46 -35.08 13.41
N LYS A 442 5.91 -35.77 14.41
CA LYS A 442 5.47 -37.17 14.33
C LYS A 442 3.98 -37.34 14.03
N ASN A 443 3.31 -36.32 13.48
CA ASN A 443 1.87 -36.32 13.24
C ASN A 443 1.07 -36.65 14.52
N LYS A 444 1.49 -36.08 15.65
CA LYS A 444 0.75 -36.14 16.92
C LYS A 444 0.20 -34.77 17.25
N LEU A 445 -0.90 -34.76 17.98
CA LEU A 445 -1.51 -33.54 18.47
C LEU A 445 -1.33 -33.45 19.99
N ILE A 446 -0.40 -32.61 20.43
CA ILE A 446 -0.15 -32.40 21.85
C ILE A 446 -1.04 -31.26 22.33
N HIS A 447 -1.78 -31.50 23.41
CA HIS A 447 -2.43 -30.43 24.15
C HIS A 447 -1.56 -30.07 25.33
N ASN A 448 -1.58 -28.79 25.72
CA ASN A 448 -0.85 -28.31 26.89
C ASN A 448 -1.13 -29.09 28.20
N ASN A 449 -2.19 -29.91 28.25
CA ASN A 449 -2.55 -30.71 29.42
C ASN A 449 -2.51 -32.25 29.22
N LYS A 450 -2.48 -32.79 27.99
CA LYS A 450 -2.44 -34.25 27.68
C LYS A 450 -1.99 -34.52 26.25
N ASP A 451 -1.29 -35.64 26.04
CA ASP A 451 -0.98 -36.16 24.71
C ASP A 451 -2.17 -36.96 24.15
N VAL A 452 -2.57 -36.71 22.89
CA VAL A 452 -3.68 -37.43 22.24
C VAL A 452 -3.25 -37.89 20.85
N LYS A 453 -3.52 -39.15 20.49
CA LYS A 453 -3.36 -39.61 19.11
C LYS A 453 -4.46 -38.96 18.25
N PRO A 454 -4.10 -38.25 17.16
CA PRO A 454 -5.09 -37.55 16.35
C PRO A 454 -5.93 -38.53 15.52
N TYR A 455 -7.19 -38.16 15.32
CA TYR A 455 -8.04 -38.77 14.28
C TYR A 455 -7.68 -38.18 12.91
N SER A 456 -8.06 -38.83 11.82
CA SER A 456 -7.74 -38.40 10.45
C SER A 456 -8.14 -36.96 10.11
N ASN A 457 -9.12 -36.40 10.84
CA ASN A 457 -9.66 -35.06 10.64
C ASN A 457 -9.30 -34.08 11.78
N SER A 458 -8.35 -34.41 12.65
CA SER A 458 -7.93 -33.50 13.72
C SER A 458 -7.32 -32.21 13.16
N ILE A 459 -7.47 -31.11 13.91
CA ILE A 459 -6.97 -29.78 13.54
C ILE A 459 -6.28 -29.13 14.73
N GLY A 460 -5.18 -28.43 14.49
CA GLY A 460 -4.28 -27.91 15.53
C GLY A 460 -3.48 -26.70 15.06
N ASN A 461 -2.89 -25.99 16.02
CA ASN A 461 -1.92 -24.93 15.76
C ASN A 461 -0.56 -25.54 15.40
N VAL A 462 0.36 -24.69 14.96
CA VAL A 462 1.74 -25.09 14.69
C VAL A 462 2.72 -24.07 15.25
N VAL A 463 3.82 -24.55 15.81
CA VAL A 463 5.00 -23.76 16.16
C VAL A 463 6.17 -24.29 15.35
N CYS A 464 6.88 -23.41 14.67
CA CYS A 464 8.05 -23.74 13.87
C CYS A 464 9.32 -23.34 14.62
N TYR A 465 10.28 -24.26 14.67
CA TYR A 465 11.65 -24.01 15.07
C TYR A 465 12.42 -23.44 13.89
N ILE A 466 13.11 -22.33 14.11
CA ILE A 466 14.02 -21.72 13.15
C ILE A 466 15.40 -21.68 13.82
N PRO A 467 16.35 -22.54 13.40
CA PRO A 467 17.73 -22.42 13.85
C PRO A 467 18.37 -21.17 13.27
N SER A 468 19.22 -20.52 14.06
CA SER A 468 20.13 -19.48 13.56
C SER A 468 21.08 -20.00 12.50
#